data_AF-A0A177THC3-F1
#
_entry.id   AF-A0A177THC3-F1
#
_cell.length_a   1.000
_cell.length_b   1.000
_cell.length_c   1.000
_cell.angle_alpha   90.00
_cell.angle_beta   90.00
_cell.angle_gamma   90.00
#
_symmetry.space_group_name_H-M   'P 1'
#
loop_
_entity.id
_entity.type
_entity.pdbx_description
1 polymer ?
#
loop_
_entity_poly.entity_id
_entity_poly.type
_entity_poly.pdbx_seq_one_letter_code
_entity_poly.pdbx_strand_id
1 'polypeptide(L)'
;MRFSPSILLSAVALAASTRAAKFGDQFCKNALCIGAIYDDEAMTVSYKAVYTGTAPGWIGVGQGLQMAGANMMVGWATSDGKVVLSQRSSPSHVMPTAQQVKASAFVPNADASSTNSSMTVLSWMFPVQAGFASSKTAHIWSISSVSPNSADANANLVKHNQDGRMTLDLTKLIQTKAPASGSGTGTGSGTVDDPMPTASDSSSGGADYQSAIRDLSLRPVRLYLAHMIVMCIAWFGLVPAGILIGRFGRTLFPDSWLKVHRGVQMTAVLAIIIGFGLAVSAVSSIGDPHFVGTHQRVGLAMFILVLIQASWGHIGHFLFKSHGSRLVNYGHILLGTVLFFGLALWQVRTGFGEWGWQAPSFVPNIVFPVLFGVITAAWLLGMLLIPRQNRRAAESREKIPSSPYDSSNPYDPPMGQRA
;
A
#
# COMPACT_ATOMS: atom_id res chain seq x y z
N MET A 1 33.89 14.33 -82.55
CA MET A 1 32.57 14.62 -81.96
C MET A 1 32.18 13.46 -81.07
N ARG A 2 31.63 13.78 -79.89
CA ARG A 2 31.26 12.89 -78.79
C ARG A 2 29.98 12.11 -79.14
N PHE A 3 29.82 10.87 -78.66
CA PHE A 3 28.84 10.47 -77.64
C PHE A 3 28.79 8.94 -77.45
N SER A 4 28.67 8.55 -76.17
CA SER A 4 28.71 7.21 -75.58
C SER A 4 27.45 6.35 -75.80
N PRO A 5 27.53 5.02 -75.60
CA PRO A 5 26.35 4.18 -75.43
C PRO A 5 25.84 4.25 -73.98
N SER A 6 24.59 4.66 -73.78
CA SER A 6 23.95 4.71 -72.47
C SER A 6 23.48 3.32 -72.04
N ILE A 7 24.05 2.84 -70.94
CA ILE A 7 23.66 1.66 -70.19
C ILE A 7 22.28 1.92 -69.54
N LEU A 8 21.28 1.11 -69.87
CA LEU A 8 20.00 1.05 -69.15
C LEU A 8 20.17 0.20 -67.88
N LEU A 9 20.36 0.85 -66.73
CA LEU A 9 20.23 0.21 -65.42
C LEU A 9 18.75 0.14 -65.05
N SER A 10 18.19 -1.07 -64.93
CA SER A 10 16.92 -1.30 -64.25
C SER A 10 17.11 -1.10 -62.74
N ALA A 11 16.51 -0.05 -62.19
CA ALA A 11 16.41 0.14 -60.75
C ALA A 11 15.24 -0.68 -60.21
N VAL A 12 15.53 -1.85 -59.64
CA VAL A 12 14.61 -2.54 -58.74
C VAL A 12 14.58 -1.74 -57.44
N ALA A 13 13.52 -0.96 -57.23
CA ALA A 13 13.26 -0.35 -55.93
C ALA A 13 12.81 -1.44 -54.96
N LEU A 14 13.71 -1.88 -54.07
CA LEU A 14 13.29 -2.58 -52.85
C LEU A 14 12.57 -1.56 -51.97
N ALA A 15 11.24 -1.54 -52.03
CA ALA A 15 10.43 -0.94 -50.98
C ALA A 15 10.60 -1.80 -49.72
N ALA A 16 11.58 -1.45 -48.88
CA ALA A 16 11.64 -1.94 -47.53
C ALA A 16 10.42 -1.36 -46.79
N SER A 17 9.37 -2.16 -46.62
CA SER A 17 8.30 -1.86 -45.68
C SER A 17 8.91 -1.88 -44.29
N THR A 18 9.30 -0.71 -43.77
CA THR A 18 9.63 -0.55 -42.36
C THR A 18 8.34 -0.79 -41.59
N ARG A 19 8.14 -2.00 -41.06
CA ARG A 19 7.06 -2.23 -40.09
C ARG A 19 7.32 -1.31 -38.91
N ALA A 20 6.33 -0.52 -38.54
CA ALA A 20 6.32 0.27 -37.32
C ALA A 20 6.79 -0.59 -36.13
N ALA A 21 7.72 -0.07 -35.33
CA ALA A 21 8.07 -0.72 -34.07
C ALA A 21 6.83 -0.69 -33.15
N LYS A 22 6.29 -1.85 -32.83
CA LYS A 22 5.28 -1.99 -31.77
C LYS A 22 5.99 -2.21 -30.45
N PHE A 23 5.44 -1.64 -29.39
CA PHE A 23 6.01 -1.77 -28.05
C PHE A 23 4.96 -2.32 -27.09
N GLY A 24 5.37 -2.95 -26.00
CA GLY A 24 4.42 -3.46 -25.04
C GLY A 24 4.97 -4.49 -24.09
N ASP A 25 4.11 -4.86 -23.14
CA ASP A 25 4.45 -5.74 -22.04
C ASP A 25 3.24 -6.59 -21.67
N GLN A 26 3.48 -7.63 -20.88
CA GLN A 26 2.42 -8.45 -20.32
C GLN A 26 2.66 -8.77 -18.85
N PHE A 27 1.56 -8.92 -18.13
CA PHE A 27 1.55 -9.32 -16.74
C PHE A 27 0.66 -10.56 -16.59
N CYS A 28 1.19 -11.64 -16.03
CA CYS A 28 0.44 -12.85 -15.75
C CYS A 28 0.44 -13.16 -14.24
N LYS A 29 -0.73 -13.48 -13.70
CA LYS A 29 -0.90 -13.96 -12.34
C LYS A 29 -2.02 -14.99 -12.27
N ASN A 30 -1.71 -16.17 -11.76
CA ASN A 30 -2.61 -17.32 -11.73
C ASN A 30 -3.17 -17.59 -13.15
N ALA A 31 -4.48 -17.64 -13.28
CA ALA A 31 -5.19 -17.84 -14.54
C ALA A 31 -5.29 -16.59 -15.44
N LEU A 32 -4.97 -15.39 -14.93
CA LEU A 32 -5.15 -14.13 -15.65
C LEU A 32 -3.84 -13.60 -16.22
N CYS A 33 -3.81 -13.31 -17.51
CA CYS A 33 -2.76 -12.55 -18.19
C CYS A 33 -3.35 -11.28 -18.79
N ILE A 34 -2.68 -10.13 -18.61
CA ILE A 34 -3.06 -8.86 -19.22
C ILE A 34 -1.87 -8.32 -20.00
N GLY A 35 -2.05 -8.14 -21.30
CA GLY A 35 -1.08 -7.54 -22.20
C GLY A 35 -1.54 -6.17 -22.69
N ALA A 36 -0.58 -5.31 -23.00
CA ALA A 36 -0.81 -4.05 -23.66
C ALA A 36 0.24 -3.80 -24.74
N ILE A 37 -0.22 -3.33 -25.90
CA ILE A 37 0.60 -3.06 -27.09
C ILE A 37 0.39 -1.61 -27.48
N TYR A 38 1.43 -0.80 -27.40
CA TYR A 38 1.49 0.54 -27.96
C TYR A 38 1.91 0.48 -29.43
N ASP A 39 1.11 1.13 -30.27
CA ASP A 39 1.36 1.34 -31.68
C ASP A 39 1.53 2.85 -31.91
N ASP A 40 2.76 3.27 -32.22
CA ASP A 40 3.14 4.68 -32.35
C ASP A 40 2.51 5.34 -33.59
N GLU A 41 2.37 4.58 -34.68
CA GLU A 41 1.73 5.07 -35.92
C GLU A 41 0.23 5.21 -35.74
N ALA A 42 -0.41 4.21 -35.12
CA ALA A 42 -1.84 4.26 -34.87
C ALA A 42 -2.21 5.18 -33.69
N MET A 43 -1.23 5.63 -32.89
CA MET A 43 -1.43 6.36 -31.63
C MET A 43 -2.44 5.67 -30.70
N THR A 44 -2.32 4.34 -30.57
CA THR A 44 -3.21 3.54 -29.73
C THR A 44 -2.46 2.60 -28.81
N VAL A 45 -3.07 2.29 -27.68
CA VAL A 45 -2.70 1.14 -26.85
C VAL A 45 -3.80 0.10 -26.93
N SER A 46 -3.48 -1.07 -27.48
CA SER A 46 -4.37 -2.23 -27.52
C SER A 46 -4.14 -3.10 -26.30
N TYR A 47 -5.19 -3.34 -25.53
CA TYR A 47 -5.17 -4.20 -24.34
C TYR A 47 -5.84 -5.53 -24.62
N LYS A 48 -5.30 -6.58 -24.01
CA LYS A 48 -5.90 -7.92 -24.03
C LYS A 48 -5.80 -8.54 -22.65
N ALA A 49 -6.93 -8.90 -22.05
CA ALA A 49 -6.99 -9.68 -20.82
C ALA A 49 -7.46 -11.11 -21.15
N VAL A 50 -6.65 -12.10 -20.81
CA VAL A 50 -6.92 -13.52 -21.05
C VAL A 50 -6.99 -14.24 -19.71
N TYR A 51 -8.14 -14.84 -19.41
CA TYR A 51 -8.33 -15.71 -18.27
C TYR A 51 -8.46 -17.15 -18.73
N THR A 52 -7.70 -18.07 -18.12
CA THR A 52 -7.68 -19.50 -18.45
C THR A 52 -8.39 -20.33 -17.38
N GLY A 53 -9.13 -21.36 -17.79
CA GLY A 53 -10.02 -22.14 -16.94
C GLY A 53 -11.48 -21.69 -17.03
N THR A 54 -12.28 -22.07 -16.03
CA THR A 54 -13.71 -21.73 -15.98
C THR A 54 -13.91 -20.22 -15.96
N ALA A 55 -14.76 -19.70 -16.84
CA ALA A 55 -15.00 -18.27 -16.99
C ALA A 55 -15.30 -17.59 -15.63
N PRO A 56 -14.60 -16.48 -15.30
CA PRO A 56 -14.89 -15.73 -14.09
C PRO A 56 -16.20 -14.97 -14.25
N GLY A 57 -16.77 -14.52 -13.14
CA GLY A 57 -17.97 -13.69 -13.14
C GLY A 57 -17.77 -12.38 -13.88
N TRP A 58 -16.68 -11.67 -13.58
CA TRP A 58 -16.22 -10.50 -14.36
C TRP A 58 -14.73 -10.24 -14.13
N ILE A 59 -14.08 -9.57 -15.09
CA ILE A 59 -12.68 -9.11 -15.03
C ILE A 59 -12.65 -7.60 -15.22
N GLY A 60 -11.90 -6.88 -14.40
CA GLY A 60 -11.70 -5.45 -14.51
C GLY A 60 -10.22 -5.09 -14.63
N VAL A 61 -9.88 -4.18 -15.54
CA VAL A 61 -8.53 -3.63 -15.71
C VAL A 61 -8.64 -2.11 -15.74
N GLY A 62 -7.86 -1.43 -14.90
CA GLY A 62 -7.86 0.02 -14.79
C GLY A 62 -6.48 0.63 -14.97
N GLN A 63 -6.40 1.77 -15.62
CA GLN A 63 -5.17 2.59 -15.65
C GLN A 63 -5.06 3.41 -14.37
N GLY A 64 -3.90 3.38 -13.73
CA GLY A 64 -3.62 4.07 -12.47
C GLY A 64 -3.29 3.13 -11.31
N LEU A 65 -3.09 3.72 -10.13
CA LEU A 65 -2.67 3.02 -8.92
C LEU A 65 -3.83 2.55 -8.03
N GLN A 66 -5.05 3.04 -8.28
CA GLN A 66 -6.23 2.80 -7.46
C GLN A 66 -7.52 3.04 -8.23
N MET A 67 -8.67 2.63 -7.67
CA MET A 67 -9.98 2.78 -8.33
C MET A 67 -10.40 4.24 -8.53
N ALA A 68 -10.07 5.11 -7.57
CA ALA A 68 -10.41 6.52 -7.64
C ALA A 68 -9.68 7.18 -8.82
N GLY A 69 -10.45 7.73 -9.75
CA GLY A 69 -9.95 8.38 -10.96
C GLY A 69 -9.43 7.43 -12.04
N ALA A 70 -9.42 6.11 -11.81
CA ALA A 70 -8.96 5.17 -12.83
C ALA A 70 -9.94 5.11 -14.01
N ASN A 71 -9.38 5.05 -15.22
CA ASN A 71 -10.12 4.67 -16.42
C ASN A 71 -10.12 3.14 -16.51
N MET A 72 -11.28 2.51 -16.35
CA MET A 72 -11.43 1.07 -16.17
C MET A 72 -12.21 0.44 -17.31
N MET A 73 -11.71 -0.68 -17.83
CA MET A 73 -12.48 -1.60 -18.66
C MET A 73 -12.89 -2.79 -17.81
N VAL A 74 -14.19 -3.05 -17.75
CA VAL A 74 -14.76 -4.22 -17.07
C VAL A 74 -15.46 -5.07 -18.11
N GLY A 75 -15.17 -6.38 -18.12
CA GLY A 75 -15.84 -7.31 -19.01
C GLY A 75 -16.33 -8.57 -18.32
N TRP A 76 -17.42 -9.11 -18.85
CA TRP A 76 -18.02 -10.36 -18.36
C TRP A 76 -18.72 -11.11 -19.48
N ALA A 77 -18.85 -12.42 -19.27
CA ALA A 77 -19.64 -13.28 -20.12
C ALA A 77 -21.11 -13.22 -19.74
N THR A 78 -21.99 -13.17 -20.74
CA THR A 78 -23.43 -13.42 -20.58
C THR A 78 -23.74 -14.89 -20.77
N SER A 79 -24.94 -15.32 -20.34
CA SER A 79 -25.38 -16.71 -20.40
C SER A 79 -25.49 -17.27 -21.83
N ASP A 80 -25.61 -16.40 -22.84
CA ASP A 80 -25.59 -16.74 -24.27
C ASP A 80 -24.17 -16.82 -24.87
N GLY A 81 -23.12 -16.72 -24.05
CA GLY A 81 -21.73 -16.86 -24.48
C GLY A 81 -21.14 -15.62 -25.15
N LYS A 82 -21.85 -14.49 -25.13
CA LYS A 82 -21.30 -13.20 -25.57
C LYS A 82 -20.49 -12.55 -24.44
N VAL A 83 -19.58 -11.66 -24.83
CA VAL A 83 -18.81 -10.84 -23.89
C VAL A 83 -19.34 -9.42 -23.92
N VAL A 84 -19.68 -8.89 -22.75
CA VAL A 84 -19.98 -7.48 -22.55
C VAL A 84 -18.70 -6.78 -22.09
N LEU A 85 -18.40 -5.63 -22.69
CA LEU A 85 -17.33 -4.74 -22.28
C LEU A 85 -17.92 -3.40 -21.87
N SER A 86 -17.47 -2.88 -20.74
CA SER A 86 -17.98 -1.66 -20.13
C SER A 86 -16.82 -0.79 -19.66
N GLN A 87 -16.71 0.40 -20.26
CA GLN A 87 -15.83 1.43 -19.75
C GLN A 87 -16.48 2.11 -18.55
N ARG A 88 -15.74 2.21 -17.45
CA ARG A 88 -16.22 2.75 -16.18
C ARG A 88 -15.13 3.57 -15.50
N SER A 89 -15.55 4.46 -14.61
CA SER A 89 -14.65 5.14 -13.68
C SER A 89 -15.33 5.28 -12.31
N SER A 90 -14.57 5.69 -11.30
CA SER A 90 -15.08 5.90 -9.94
C SER A 90 -14.35 7.05 -9.27
N PRO A 91 -15.00 7.91 -8.47
CA PRO A 91 -14.33 8.95 -7.70
C PRO A 91 -13.65 8.39 -6.44
N SER A 92 -13.87 7.13 -6.09
CA SER A 92 -13.34 6.51 -4.86
C SER A 92 -13.27 4.99 -4.98
N HIS A 93 -13.13 4.29 -3.86
CA HIS A 93 -13.26 2.83 -3.77
C HIS A 93 -14.75 2.41 -3.69
N VAL A 94 -15.54 2.93 -4.63
CA VAL A 94 -16.96 2.60 -4.80
C VAL A 94 -17.18 1.99 -6.18
N MET A 95 -18.30 1.28 -6.34
CA MET A 95 -18.65 0.62 -7.60
C MET A 95 -18.52 1.60 -8.78
N PRO A 96 -17.68 1.29 -9.78
CA PRO A 96 -17.43 2.20 -10.89
C PRO A 96 -18.62 2.20 -11.86
N THR A 97 -18.89 3.35 -12.44
CA THR A 97 -20.04 3.59 -13.33
C THR A 97 -19.60 4.20 -14.66
N ALA A 98 -20.40 4.02 -15.71
CA ALA A 98 -20.10 4.61 -17.02
C ALA A 98 -20.26 6.14 -17.02
N GLN A 99 -21.14 6.67 -16.18
CA GLN A 99 -21.43 8.11 -16.06
C GLN A 99 -20.25 8.91 -15.48
N GLN A 100 -19.30 8.23 -14.83
CA GLN A 100 -18.14 8.86 -14.19
C GLN A 100 -16.90 8.88 -15.08
N VAL A 101 -16.98 8.34 -16.29
CA VAL A 101 -15.87 8.34 -17.25
C VAL A 101 -15.61 9.76 -17.73
N LYS A 102 -14.43 10.30 -17.36
CA LYS A 102 -13.96 11.63 -17.79
C LYS A 102 -12.77 11.59 -18.76
N ALA A 103 -12.16 10.41 -18.94
CA ALA A 103 -11.03 10.18 -19.82
C ALA A 103 -11.47 9.83 -21.25
N SER A 104 -10.55 9.85 -22.21
CA SER A 104 -10.81 9.40 -23.59
C SER A 104 -11.48 8.03 -23.62
N ALA A 105 -12.47 7.87 -24.51
CA ALA A 105 -13.25 6.65 -24.59
C ALA A 105 -12.35 5.45 -24.94
N PHE A 106 -12.44 4.38 -24.13
CA PHE A 106 -11.98 3.07 -24.55
C PHE A 106 -12.86 2.61 -25.70
N VAL A 107 -12.26 1.97 -26.68
CA VAL A 107 -12.97 1.37 -27.82
C VAL A 107 -13.00 -0.14 -27.57
N PRO A 108 -14.15 -0.72 -27.18
CA PRO A 108 -14.30 -2.15 -27.05
C PRO A 108 -14.00 -2.85 -28.38
N ASN A 109 -13.26 -3.96 -28.34
CA ASN A 109 -13.10 -4.83 -29.50
C ASN A 109 -13.94 -6.08 -29.26
N ALA A 110 -15.22 -6.01 -29.65
CA ALA A 110 -16.19 -7.08 -29.45
C ALA A 110 -15.81 -8.34 -30.26
N ASP A 111 -15.29 -8.19 -31.47
CA ASP A 111 -14.94 -9.31 -32.35
C ASP A 111 -13.74 -10.11 -31.81
N ALA A 112 -12.79 -9.45 -31.14
CA ALA A 112 -11.66 -10.10 -30.48
C ALA A 112 -11.95 -10.49 -29.02
N SER A 113 -13.15 -10.22 -28.51
CA SER A 113 -13.57 -10.59 -27.15
C SER A 113 -14.48 -11.81 -27.19
N SER A 114 -14.06 -12.88 -26.52
CA SER A 114 -14.74 -14.17 -26.60
C SER A 114 -14.64 -14.93 -25.28
N THR A 115 -15.54 -15.90 -25.08
CA THR A 115 -15.51 -16.76 -23.91
C THR A 115 -15.94 -18.17 -24.30
N ASN A 116 -15.28 -19.17 -23.71
CA ASN A 116 -15.64 -20.58 -23.84
C ASN A 116 -15.41 -21.28 -22.49
N SER A 117 -15.57 -22.61 -22.45
CA SER A 117 -15.45 -23.41 -21.22
C SER A 117 -14.07 -23.39 -20.56
N SER A 118 -13.03 -22.95 -21.29
CA SER A 118 -11.63 -23.01 -20.87
C SER A 118 -10.90 -21.68 -20.92
N MET A 119 -11.50 -20.64 -21.49
CA MET A 119 -10.84 -19.36 -21.68
C MET A 119 -11.84 -18.22 -21.88
N THR A 120 -11.52 -17.07 -21.29
CA THR A 120 -12.20 -15.79 -21.55
C THR A 120 -11.17 -14.76 -22.01
N VAL A 121 -11.44 -14.09 -23.13
CA VAL A 121 -10.61 -13.05 -23.73
C VAL A 121 -11.42 -11.76 -23.77
N LEU A 122 -10.85 -10.70 -23.22
CA LEU A 122 -11.36 -9.33 -23.32
C LEU A 122 -10.35 -8.50 -24.10
N SER A 123 -10.81 -7.78 -25.12
CA SER A 123 -9.97 -6.94 -25.97
C SER A 123 -10.55 -5.54 -26.11
N TRP A 124 -9.72 -4.52 -25.96
CA TRP A 124 -10.12 -3.12 -26.14
C TRP A 124 -8.93 -2.25 -26.49
N MET A 125 -9.22 -1.07 -27.03
CA MET A 125 -8.20 -0.09 -27.39
C MET A 125 -8.36 1.20 -26.59
N PHE A 126 -7.24 1.89 -26.41
CA PHE A 126 -7.17 3.21 -25.80
C PHE A 126 -6.43 4.17 -26.74
N PRO A 127 -7.11 5.20 -27.27
CA PRO A 127 -6.45 6.25 -28.03
C PRO A 127 -5.50 7.05 -27.13
N VAL A 128 -4.28 7.27 -27.59
CA VAL A 128 -3.24 8.00 -26.88
C VAL A 128 -2.61 9.07 -27.78
N GLN A 129 -1.66 9.83 -27.24
CA GLN A 129 -0.90 10.82 -28.00
C GLN A 129 0.50 10.29 -28.31
N ALA A 130 1.16 10.86 -29.33
CA ALA A 130 2.55 10.55 -29.64
C ALA A 130 3.45 10.71 -28.40
N GLY A 131 4.34 9.75 -28.17
CA GLY A 131 5.22 9.73 -26.99
C GLY A 131 4.57 9.18 -25.70
N PHE A 132 3.39 8.55 -25.79
CA PHE A 132 2.73 7.92 -24.64
C PHE A 132 3.58 6.82 -24.00
N ALA A 133 4.23 6.00 -24.82
CA ALA A 133 5.18 4.97 -24.39
C ALA A 133 6.55 5.56 -23.99
N SER A 134 6.55 6.52 -23.06
CA SER A 134 7.77 7.12 -22.52
C SER A 134 8.22 6.47 -21.20
N SER A 135 7.34 5.70 -20.56
CA SER A 135 7.62 5.06 -19.27
C SER A 135 6.70 3.88 -18.98
N LYS A 136 6.98 3.20 -17.87
CA LYS A 136 6.12 2.16 -17.30
C LYS A 136 4.78 2.75 -16.85
N THR A 137 3.67 2.12 -17.25
CA THR A 137 2.32 2.56 -16.88
C THR A 137 1.75 1.68 -15.77
N ALA A 138 1.29 2.32 -14.69
CA ALA A 138 0.66 1.64 -13.57
C ALA A 138 -0.78 1.23 -13.91
N HIS A 139 -1.16 0.05 -13.46
CA HIS A 139 -2.51 -0.49 -13.65
C HIS A 139 -3.01 -1.18 -12.38
N ILE A 140 -4.33 -1.28 -12.28
CA ILE A 140 -5.03 -2.16 -11.34
C ILE A 140 -5.75 -3.25 -12.11
N TRP A 141 -5.91 -4.42 -11.50
CA TRP A 141 -6.74 -5.49 -12.03
C TRP A 141 -7.60 -6.07 -10.94
N SER A 142 -8.74 -6.64 -11.32
CA SER A 142 -9.67 -7.29 -10.39
C SER A 142 -10.49 -8.36 -11.08
N ILE A 143 -10.94 -9.35 -10.30
CA ILE A 143 -11.78 -10.46 -10.75
C ILE A 143 -12.85 -10.67 -9.69
N SER A 144 -14.08 -10.96 -10.12
CA SER A 144 -15.11 -11.52 -9.27
C SER A 144 -15.55 -12.88 -9.79
N SER A 145 -15.94 -13.78 -8.88
CA SER A 145 -16.61 -15.03 -9.23
C SER A 145 -18.11 -14.84 -9.50
N VAL A 146 -18.67 -13.66 -9.26
CA VAL A 146 -20.11 -13.39 -9.40
C VAL A 146 -20.36 -12.58 -10.68
N SER A 147 -21.01 -13.20 -11.66
CA SER A 147 -21.39 -12.51 -12.90
C SER A 147 -22.55 -11.55 -12.65
N PRO A 148 -22.55 -10.36 -13.29
CA PRO A 148 -23.73 -9.50 -13.36
C PRO A 148 -24.92 -10.15 -14.09
N ASN A 149 -24.67 -11.21 -14.88
CA ASN A 149 -25.64 -11.95 -15.68
C ASN A 149 -26.59 -11.04 -16.47
N SER A 150 -26.02 -10.02 -17.12
CA SER A 150 -26.77 -9.01 -17.87
C SER A 150 -26.02 -8.61 -19.14
N ALA A 151 -26.75 -8.35 -20.21
CA ALA A 151 -26.22 -7.78 -21.45
C ALA A 151 -26.02 -6.25 -21.37
N ASP A 152 -26.51 -5.60 -20.32
CA ASP A 152 -26.38 -4.15 -20.14
C ASP A 152 -24.98 -3.79 -19.63
N ALA A 153 -24.22 -3.02 -20.43
CA ALA A 153 -22.91 -2.53 -20.04
C ALA A 153 -22.93 -1.67 -18.76
N ASN A 154 -24.10 -1.18 -18.31
CA ASN A 154 -24.26 -0.44 -17.05
C ASN A 154 -24.67 -1.31 -15.85
N ALA A 155 -24.73 -2.64 -16.02
CA ALA A 155 -25.16 -3.55 -14.97
C ALA A 155 -24.38 -3.39 -13.66
N ASN A 156 -25.06 -3.64 -12.54
CA ASN A 156 -24.45 -3.58 -11.23
C ASN A 156 -23.40 -4.68 -11.04
N LEU A 157 -22.24 -4.30 -10.49
CA LEU A 157 -21.15 -5.23 -10.23
C LEU A 157 -21.10 -5.55 -8.74
N VAL A 158 -21.03 -6.84 -8.42
CA VAL A 158 -20.63 -7.28 -7.07
C VAL A 158 -19.13 -7.06 -6.91
N LYS A 159 -18.70 -6.67 -5.71
CA LYS A 159 -17.28 -6.45 -5.37
C LYS A 159 -16.42 -7.65 -5.79
N HIS A 160 -15.25 -7.36 -6.34
CA HIS A 160 -14.24 -8.37 -6.65
C HIS A 160 -13.80 -9.15 -5.41
N ASN A 161 -13.40 -10.41 -5.62
CA ASN A 161 -12.81 -11.26 -4.60
C ASN A 161 -11.31 -11.50 -4.83
N GLN A 162 -10.78 -11.09 -5.99
CA GLN A 162 -9.35 -11.00 -6.27
C GLN A 162 -9.04 -9.66 -6.90
N ASP A 163 -7.91 -9.07 -6.52
CA ASP A 163 -7.43 -7.82 -7.08
C ASP A 163 -5.92 -7.66 -6.90
N GLY A 164 -5.39 -6.66 -7.57
CA GLY A 164 -4.02 -6.25 -7.37
C GLY A 164 -3.63 -5.07 -8.24
N ARG A 165 -2.36 -4.70 -8.09
CA ARG A 165 -1.69 -3.71 -8.92
C ARG A 165 -0.71 -4.42 -9.84
N MET A 166 -0.52 -3.87 -11.03
CA MET A 166 0.47 -4.31 -11.99
C MET A 166 1.08 -3.10 -12.70
N THR A 167 2.13 -3.34 -13.47
CA THR A 167 2.81 -2.30 -14.22
C THR A 167 3.20 -2.88 -15.57
N LEU A 168 2.85 -2.17 -16.65
CA LEU A 168 3.15 -2.58 -18.01
C LEU A 168 4.15 -1.59 -18.61
N ASP A 169 5.26 -2.11 -19.12
CA ASP A 169 6.31 -1.32 -19.73
C ASP A 169 6.11 -1.20 -21.25
N LEU A 170 5.40 -0.15 -21.66
CA LEU A 170 5.12 0.10 -23.06
C LEU A 170 6.33 0.61 -23.84
N THR A 171 7.53 0.70 -23.25
CA THR A 171 8.77 1.08 -23.95
C THR A 171 9.51 -0.13 -24.52
N LYS A 172 9.09 -1.36 -24.17
CA LYS A 172 9.73 -2.60 -24.62
C LYS A 172 9.33 -2.93 -26.05
N LEU A 173 10.30 -3.07 -26.95
CA LEU A 173 10.04 -3.49 -28.34
C LEU A 173 9.42 -4.90 -28.38
N ILE A 174 8.30 -5.03 -29.07
CA ILE A 174 7.71 -6.33 -29.40
C ILE A 174 8.29 -6.73 -30.76
N GLN A 175 9.19 -7.72 -30.75
CA GLN A 175 9.60 -8.34 -32.00
C GLN A 175 8.46 -9.21 -32.52
N THR A 176 7.71 -8.68 -33.48
CA THR A 176 6.83 -9.51 -34.31
C THR A 176 7.74 -10.38 -35.17
N LYS A 177 7.93 -11.65 -34.76
CA LYS A 177 8.65 -12.62 -35.60
C LYS A 177 7.90 -12.69 -36.93
N ALA A 178 8.50 -12.17 -38.00
CA ALA A 178 7.97 -12.37 -39.35
C ALA A 178 7.87 -13.88 -39.60
N PRO A 179 6.84 -14.37 -40.32
CA PRO A 179 6.84 -15.77 -40.75
C PRO A 179 8.13 -15.99 -41.54
N ALA A 180 8.94 -16.96 -41.10
CA ALA A 180 10.05 -17.41 -41.91
C ALA A 180 9.46 -17.83 -43.26
N SER A 181 9.96 -17.25 -44.35
CA SER A 181 9.61 -17.63 -45.71
C SER A 181 10.02 -19.09 -45.93
N GLY A 182 9.11 -20.01 -45.62
CA GLY A 182 9.14 -21.39 -46.04
C GLY A 182 8.22 -21.52 -47.24
N SER A 183 8.81 -21.74 -48.41
CA SER A 183 8.10 -22.19 -49.61
C SER A 183 7.22 -23.40 -49.28
N GLY A 184 5.90 -23.25 -49.40
CA GLY A 184 4.93 -24.31 -49.13
C GLY A 184 3.53 -23.87 -49.51
N THR A 185 3.12 -24.22 -50.72
CA THR A 185 1.75 -24.05 -51.24
C THR A 185 0.71 -24.74 -50.35
N GLY A 186 -0.22 -23.96 -49.79
CA GLY A 186 -1.37 -24.46 -49.03
C GLY A 186 -2.44 -23.37 -48.86
N THR A 187 -3.62 -23.63 -49.39
CA THR A 187 -4.84 -22.82 -49.45
C THR A 187 -5.38 -22.39 -48.08
N GLY A 188 -6.06 -21.23 -48.05
CA GLY A 188 -6.25 -20.41 -46.86
C GLY A 188 -7.41 -20.76 -45.92
N SER A 189 -7.31 -20.16 -44.73
CA SER A 189 -8.42 -19.68 -43.90
C SER A 189 -7.86 -18.52 -43.07
N GLY A 190 -8.38 -17.31 -43.27
CA GLY A 190 -7.86 -16.09 -42.66
C GLY A 190 -8.30 -15.94 -41.21
N THR A 191 -7.41 -16.22 -40.27
CA THR A 191 -7.46 -15.67 -38.91
C THR A 191 -6.57 -14.44 -38.87
N VAL A 192 -7.13 -13.29 -38.54
CA VAL A 192 -6.35 -12.07 -38.26
C VAL A 192 -5.70 -12.29 -36.89
N ASP A 193 -4.51 -12.89 -36.91
CA ASP A 193 -3.71 -13.12 -35.70
C ASP A 193 -3.12 -11.79 -35.21
N ASP A 194 -3.82 -11.12 -34.29
CA ASP A 194 -3.24 -10.02 -33.52
C ASP A 194 -2.19 -10.59 -32.55
N PRO A 195 -0.90 -10.21 -32.66
CA PRO A 195 0.16 -10.79 -31.85
C PRO A 195 0.06 -10.27 -30.42
N MET A 196 -0.39 -11.10 -29.47
CA MET A 196 -0.07 -10.89 -28.07
C MET A 196 1.46 -10.98 -27.91
N PRO A 197 2.14 -10.06 -27.21
CA PRO A 197 3.59 -10.11 -27.06
C PRO A 197 4.01 -11.47 -26.49
N THR A 198 4.66 -12.28 -27.32
CA THR A 198 5.25 -13.55 -26.92
C THR A 198 6.57 -13.29 -26.22
N ALA A 199 6.69 -13.75 -24.97
CA ALA A 199 7.88 -13.60 -24.16
C ALA A 199 9.12 -14.15 -24.87
N SER A 200 10.15 -13.32 -25.04
CA SER A 200 11.52 -13.78 -25.19
C SER A 200 12.09 -14.04 -23.79
N ASP A 201 12.17 -15.33 -23.46
CA ASP A 201 12.84 -15.99 -22.35
C ASP A 201 12.52 -15.63 -20.88
N SER A 202 11.79 -16.58 -20.29
CA SER A 202 11.87 -17.14 -18.93
C SER A 202 11.26 -16.38 -17.74
N SER A 203 10.09 -16.87 -17.31
CA SER A 203 9.84 -17.15 -15.89
C SER A 203 8.85 -18.31 -15.72
N SER A 204 9.23 -19.50 -16.18
CA SER A 204 8.65 -20.74 -15.69
C SER A 204 9.26 -21.08 -14.33
N GLY A 205 8.43 -21.07 -13.30
CA GLY A 205 8.58 -21.91 -12.11
C GLY A 205 9.75 -21.61 -11.17
N GLY A 206 9.64 -20.52 -10.43
CA GLY A 206 10.34 -20.33 -9.17
C GLY A 206 9.47 -19.45 -8.29
N ALA A 207 9.18 -19.87 -7.06
CA ALA A 207 8.61 -19.00 -6.05
C ALA A 207 9.67 -17.94 -5.69
N ASP A 208 9.84 -16.97 -6.59
CA ASP A 208 10.76 -15.87 -6.41
C ASP A 208 9.96 -14.60 -6.21
N TYR A 209 10.25 -13.96 -5.09
CA TYR A 209 9.66 -12.73 -4.62
C TYR A 209 9.92 -11.60 -5.63
N GLN A 210 9.05 -11.45 -6.63
CA GLN A 210 9.00 -10.25 -7.48
C GLN A 210 8.40 -9.12 -6.65
N SER A 211 9.26 -8.48 -5.87
CA SER A 211 8.98 -7.22 -5.17
C SER A 211 8.34 -6.25 -6.15
N ALA A 212 7.19 -5.68 -5.80
CA ALA A 212 6.63 -4.58 -6.56
C ALA A 212 7.70 -3.48 -6.67
N ILE A 213 8.30 -3.30 -7.84
CA ILE A 213 9.35 -2.30 -8.03
C ILE A 213 8.69 -0.94 -7.85
N ARG A 214 8.99 -0.31 -6.71
CA ARG A 214 8.50 1.03 -6.35
C ARG A 214 9.47 2.03 -6.95
N ASP A 215 8.97 2.91 -7.82
CA ASP A 215 9.80 3.95 -8.42
C ASP A 215 10.14 5.05 -7.41
N LEU A 216 11.38 5.01 -6.89
CA LEU A 216 11.90 6.00 -5.95
C LEU A 216 12.09 7.39 -6.60
N SER A 217 11.98 7.52 -7.92
CA SER A 217 11.96 8.82 -8.60
C SER A 217 10.71 9.63 -8.23
N LEU A 218 9.61 8.94 -7.90
CA LEU A 218 8.33 9.56 -7.54
C LEU A 218 8.37 10.12 -6.11
N ARG A 219 8.09 11.42 -5.99
CA ARG A 219 7.96 12.11 -4.69
C ARG A 219 7.01 11.39 -3.71
N PRO A 220 5.77 10.98 -4.07
CA PRO A 220 4.88 10.30 -3.13
C PRO A 220 5.46 8.97 -2.63
N VAL A 221 6.14 8.20 -3.47
CA VAL A 221 6.80 6.94 -3.08
C VAL A 221 7.87 7.20 -2.03
N ARG A 222 8.71 8.22 -2.22
CA ARG A 222 9.72 8.62 -1.22
C ARG A 222 9.09 9.06 0.10
N LEU A 223 8.01 9.83 0.05
CA LEU A 223 7.32 10.31 1.25
C LEU A 223 6.67 9.16 2.04
N TYR A 224 5.99 8.23 1.37
CA TYR A 224 5.43 7.03 2.01
C TYR A 224 6.54 6.13 2.58
N LEU A 225 7.63 5.92 1.85
CA LEU A 225 8.77 5.14 2.33
C LEU A 225 9.39 5.79 3.59
N ALA A 226 9.60 7.11 3.56
CA ALA A 226 10.10 7.85 4.72
C ALA A 226 9.14 7.77 5.91
N HIS A 227 7.83 7.93 5.68
CA HIS A 227 6.80 7.73 6.70
C HIS A 227 6.93 6.36 7.37
N MET A 228 7.01 5.28 6.57
CA MET A 228 7.11 3.91 7.07
C MET A 228 8.37 3.71 7.92
N ILE A 229 9.53 4.16 7.45
CA ILE A 229 10.80 4.03 8.17
C ILE A 229 10.73 4.75 9.50
N VAL A 230 10.32 6.03 9.50
CA VAL A 230 10.22 6.85 10.71
C VAL A 230 9.21 6.27 11.70
N MET A 231 8.05 5.81 11.22
CA MET A 231 7.04 5.20 12.07
C MET A 231 7.48 3.85 12.64
N CYS A 232 8.22 3.02 11.89
CA CYS A 232 8.77 1.78 12.40
C CYS A 232 9.82 2.04 13.50
N ILE A 233 10.72 3.00 13.29
CA ILE A 233 11.70 3.40 14.31
C ILE A 233 11.00 3.89 15.58
N ALA A 234 9.96 4.71 15.43
CA ALA A 234 9.20 5.21 16.56
C ALA A 234 8.47 4.08 17.31
N TRP A 235 7.65 3.30 16.61
CA TRP A 235 6.74 2.32 17.23
C TRP A 235 7.40 1.00 17.63
N PHE A 236 8.46 0.55 16.95
CA PHE A 236 9.17 -0.69 17.30
C PHE A 236 10.54 -0.47 17.95
N GLY A 237 11.09 0.75 17.90
CA GLY A 237 12.32 1.11 18.60
C GLY A 237 12.05 1.95 19.83
N LEU A 238 11.72 3.23 19.62
CA LEU A 238 11.73 4.25 20.68
C LEU A 238 10.61 4.06 21.71
N VAL A 239 9.37 3.83 21.28
CA VAL A 239 8.21 3.62 22.17
C VAL A 239 8.42 2.43 23.11
N PRO A 240 8.73 1.20 22.63
CA PRO A 240 8.97 0.07 23.52
C PRO A 240 10.18 0.27 24.42
N ALA A 241 11.26 0.89 23.92
CA ALA A 241 12.39 1.26 24.78
C ALA A 241 11.93 2.19 25.93
N GLY A 242 11.15 3.23 25.62
CA GLY A 242 10.56 4.13 26.61
C GLY A 242 9.68 3.40 27.63
N ILE A 243 8.85 2.45 27.18
CA ILE A 243 8.00 1.62 28.05
C ILE A 243 8.85 0.78 29.02
N LEU A 244 9.89 0.11 28.53
CA LEU A 244 10.77 -0.71 29.36
C LEU A 244 11.61 0.14 30.32
N ILE A 245 12.10 1.30 29.88
CA ILE A 245 12.78 2.27 30.75
C ILE A 245 11.85 2.73 31.88
N GLY A 246 10.58 3.02 31.56
CA GLY A 246 9.58 3.33 32.57
C GLY A 246 9.43 2.18 33.58
N ARG A 247 9.31 0.94 33.10
CA ARG A 247 9.08 -0.23 33.95
C ARG A 247 10.29 -0.56 34.85
N PHE A 248 11.47 -0.73 34.25
CA PHE A 248 12.68 -1.20 34.93
C PHE A 248 13.54 -0.08 35.52
N GLY A 249 13.54 1.11 34.91
CA GLY A 249 14.38 2.23 35.35
C GLY A 249 14.06 2.71 36.75
N ARG A 250 12.80 2.61 37.19
CA ARG A 250 12.39 2.89 38.58
C ARG A 250 13.15 2.06 39.63
N THR A 251 13.66 0.91 39.23
CA THR A 251 14.45 0.00 40.08
C THR A 251 15.95 0.09 39.80
N LEU A 252 16.34 0.16 38.53
CA LEU A 252 17.74 0.08 38.09
C LEU A 252 18.48 1.42 38.21
N PHE A 253 17.81 2.55 37.97
CA PHE A 253 18.39 3.89 37.99
C PHE A 253 17.35 4.92 38.49
N PRO A 254 16.95 4.85 39.78
CA PRO A 254 15.81 5.59 40.34
C PRO A 254 15.92 7.12 40.25
N ASP A 255 17.13 7.68 40.17
CA ASP A 255 17.32 9.14 40.15
C ASP A 255 17.24 9.74 38.74
N SER A 256 17.46 8.94 37.71
CA SER A 256 17.53 9.40 36.31
C SER A 256 16.43 8.82 35.42
N TRP A 257 15.70 7.79 35.85
CA TRP A 257 14.76 7.08 34.98
C TRP A 257 13.71 7.97 34.34
N LEU A 258 13.19 8.96 35.07
CA LEU A 258 12.18 9.85 34.54
C LEU A 258 12.74 10.76 33.45
N LYS A 259 13.99 11.24 33.62
CA LYS A 259 14.67 12.08 32.62
C LYS A 259 14.92 11.27 31.34
N VAL A 260 15.42 10.04 31.48
CA VAL A 260 15.70 9.14 30.35
C VAL A 260 14.40 8.72 29.66
N HIS A 261 13.38 8.29 30.42
CA HIS A 261 12.06 7.95 29.89
C HIS A 261 11.46 9.11 29.11
N ARG A 262 11.46 10.31 29.69
CA ARG A 262 10.95 11.50 29.03
C ARG A 262 11.74 11.82 27.76
N GLY A 263 13.07 11.77 27.80
CA GLY A 263 13.91 12.01 26.64
C GLY A 263 13.55 11.10 25.47
N VAL A 264 13.57 9.78 25.71
CA VAL A 264 13.25 8.77 24.68
C VAL A 264 11.81 8.93 24.15
N GLN A 265 10.83 9.13 25.04
CA GLN A 265 9.44 9.27 24.64
C GLN A 265 9.17 10.58 23.88
N MET A 266 9.82 11.68 24.23
CA MET A 266 9.69 12.93 23.47
C MET A 266 10.33 12.81 22.08
N THR A 267 11.46 12.10 21.95
CA THR A 267 12.03 11.77 20.64
C THR A 267 11.06 10.89 19.82
N ALA A 268 10.41 9.91 20.44
CA ALA A 268 9.39 9.09 19.79
C ALA A 268 8.20 9.94 19.30
N VAL A 269 7.68 10.83 20.15
CA VAL A 269 6.58 11.75 19.81
C VAL A 269 6.97 12.64 18.63
N LEU A 270 8.17 13.20 18.62
CA LEU A 270 8.66 14.01 17.51
C LEU A 270 8.74 13.20 16.20
N ALA A 271 9.27 11.99 16.25
CA ALA A 271 9.31 11.09 15.10
C ALA A 271 7.90 10.76 14.59
N ILE A 272 6.94 10.52 15.49
CA ILE A 272 5.54 10.28 15.14
C ILE A 272 4.91 11.51 14.48
N ILE A 273 5.18 12.72 14.96
CA ILE A 273 4.72 13.97 14.33
C ILE A 273 5.28 14.10 12.92
N ILE A 274 6.59 13.91 12.75
CA ILE A 274 7.25 13.97 11.44
C ILE A 274 6.67 12.91 10.50
N GLY A 275 6.60 11.66 10.95
CA GLY A 275 6.04 10.57 10.16
C GLY A 275 4.59 10.84 9.75
N PHE A 276 3.76 11.37 10.64
CA PHE A 276 2.37 11.71 10.33
C PHE A 276 2.31 12.81 9.26
N GLY A 277 3.12 13.86 9.40
CA GLY A 277 3.24 14.93 8.40
C GLY A 277 3.71 14.41 7.04
N LEU A 278 4.64 13.45 7.00
CA LEU A 278 5.10 12.81 5.76
C LEU A 278 3.96 12.06 5.05
N ALA A 279 3.14 11.30 5.77
CA ALA A 279 1.99 10.60 5.18
C ALA A 279 0.93 11.57 4.66
N VAL A 280 0.62 12.62 5.43
CA VAL A 280 -0.31 13.68 4.97
C VAL A 280 0.25 14.33 3.69
N SER A 281 1.52 14.71 3.68
CA SER A 281 2.14 15.31 2.48
C SER A 281 2.13 14.36 1.28
N ALA A 282 2.32 13.06 1.48
CA ALA A 282 2.26 12.06 0.43
C ALA A 282 0.86 12.00 -0.21
N VAL A 283 -0.20 11.93 0.61
CA VAL A 283 -1.60 11.92 0.15
C VAL A 283 -1.93 13.23 -0.58
N SER A 284 -1.54 14.38 -0.03
CA SER A 284 -1.77 15.67 -0.69
C SER A 284 -1.04 15.78 -2.03
N SER A 285 0.16 15.19 -2.16
CA SER A 285 0.95 15.27 -3.39
C SER A 285 0.35 14.53 -4.59
N ILE A 286 -0.56 13.58 -4.34
CA ILE A 286 -1.29 12.82 -5.37
C ILE A 286 -2.74 13.27 -5.53
N GLY A 287 -3.19 14.27 -4.76
CA GLY A 287 -4.54 14.83 -4.84
C GLY A 287 -5.63 13.94 -4.22
N ASP A 288 -5.25 12.97 -3.39
CA ASP A 288 -6.19 12.03 -2.79
C ASP A 288 -6.89 12.60 -1.55
N PRO A 289 -8.12 12.15 -1.25
CA PRO A 289 -8.81 12.52 -0.02
C PRO A 289 -8.08 11.94 1.21
N HIS A 290 -7.95 12.76 2.25
CA HIS A 290 -7.34 12.34 3.51
C HIS A 290 -8.29 11.49 4.37
N PHE A 291 -7.72 10.54 5.12
CA PHE A 291 -8.39 9.76 6.16
C PHE A 291 -9.58 8.91 5.68
N VAL A 292 -9.51 8.39 4.46
CA VAL A 292 -10.54 7.49 3.91
C VAL A 292 -10.35 6.06 4.41
N GLY A 293 -9.11 5.56 4.37
CA GLY A 293 -8.78 4.19 4.75
C GLY A 293 -8.79 3.95 6.26
N THR A 294 -9.00 2.69 6.67
CA THR A 294 -9.01 2.30 8.09
C THR A 294 -7.67 2.58 8.77
N HIS A 295 -6.54 2.29 8.11
CA HIS A 295 -5.21 2.61 8.63
C HIS A 295 -5.08 4.12 8.86
N GLN A 296 -5.56 4.94 7.93
CA GLN A 296 -5.47 6.40 8.04
C GLN A 296 -6.31 6.94 9.20
N ARG A 297 -7.55 6.44 9.38
CA ARG A 297 -8.45 6.87 10.47
C ARG A 297 -7.94 6.44 11.83
N VAL A 298 -7.54 5.17 11.99
CA VAL A 298 -6.96 4.68 13.25
C VAL A 298 -5.62 5.35 13.52
N GLY A 299 -4.81 5.59 12.48
CA GLY A 299 -3.56 6.32 12.57
C GLY A 299 -3.76 7.76 13.07
N LEU A 300 -4.77 8.47 12.58
CA LEU A 300 -5.16 9.78 13.09
C LEU A 300 -5.60 9.73 14.56
N ALA A 301 -6.44 8.74 14.92
CA ALA A 301 -6.85 8.57 16.31
C ALA A 301 -5.65 8.31 17.22
N MET A 302 -4.76 7.40 16.84
CA MET A 302 -3.52 7.12 17.56
C MET A 302 -2.61 8.35 17.64
N PHE A 303 -2.50 9.13 16.57
CA PHE A 303 -1.72 10.36 16.56
C PHE A 303 -2.23 11.36 17.60
N ILE A 304 -3.53 11.62 17.64
CA ILE A 304 -4.17 12.49 18.65
C ILE A 304 -3.93 11.93 20.06
N LEU A 305 -4.13 10.62 20.24
CA LEU A 305 -3.93 9.96 21.54
C LEU A 305 -2.47 10.01 22.01
N VAL A 306 -1.48 9.98 21.11
CA VAL A 306 -0.06 10.13 21.45
C VAL A 306 0.24 11.55 21.95
N LEU A 307 -0.38 12.57 21.37
CA LEU A 307 -0.25 13.95 21.87
C LEU A 307 -0.87 14.09 23.27
N ILE A 308 -2.04 13.48 23.49
CA ILE A 308 -2.67 13.42 24.82
C ILE A 308 -1.76 12.67 25.81
N GLN A 309 -1.21 11.53 25.41
CA GLN A 309 -0.30 10.72 26.21
C GLN A 309 0.94 11.51 26.65
N ALA A 310 1.55 12.28 25.74
CA ALA A 310 2.70 13.14 26.03
C ALA A 310 2.33 14.25 27.03
N SER A 311 1.21 14.93 26.80
CA SER A 311 0.67 15.97 27.69
C SER A 311 0.36 15.42 29.09
N TRP A 312 -0.29 14.26 29.18
CA TRP A 312 -0.59 13.58 30.46
C TRP A 312 0.67 13.17 31.21
N GLY A 313 1.74 12.77 30.51
CA GLY A 313 3.03 12.50 31.14
C GLY A 313 3.60 13.73 31.85
N HIS A 314 3.47 14.91 31.24
CA HIS A 314 3.95 16.17 31.82
C HIS A 314 3.04 16.67 32.95
N ILE A 315 1.73 16.71 32.71
CA ILE A 315 0.71 17.15 33.67
C ILE A 315 0.71 16.25 34.89
N GLY A 316 0.77 14.93 34.71
CA GLY A 316 0.77 13.96 35.80
C GLY A 316 1.99 14.10 36.72
N HIS A 317 3.16 14.41 36.16
CA HIS A 317 4.34 14.72 36.97
C HIS A 317 4.16 16.01 37.78
N PHE A 318 3.61 17.06 37.16
CA PHE A 318 3.35 18.34 37.82
C PHE A 318 2.31 18.20 38.94
N LEU A 319 1.19 17.52 38.69
CA LEU A 319 0.12 17.29 39.67
C LEU A 319 0.58 16.41 40.83
N PHE A 320 1.44 15.42 40.57
CA PHE A 320 2.02 14.60 41.63
C PHE A 320 2.92 15.44 42.55
N LYS A 321 3.73 16.35 41.99
CA LYS A 321 4.59 17.24 42.78
C LYS A 321 3.84 18.30 43.57
N SER A 322 2.74 18.83 43.01
CA SER A 322 1.96 19.92 43.63
C SER A 322 0.93 19.41 44.64
N HIS A 323 0.17 18.36 44.29
CA HIS A 323 -1.00 17.92 45.05
C HIS A 323 -0.91 16.45 45.50
N GLY A 324 0.18 15.73 45.19
CA GLY A 324 0.32 14.30 45.50
C GLY A 324 -0.58 13.36 44.68
N SER A 325 -1.43 13.88 43.79
CA SER A 325 -2.39 13.10 43.01
C SER A 325 -1.70 12.24 41.95
N ARG A 326 -2.16 10.99 41.81
CA ARG A 326 -1.65 10.01 40.82
C ARG A 326 -2.66 9.61 39.75
N LEU A 327 -3.85 10.22 39.73
CA LEU A 327 -4.92 9.84 38.79
C LEU A 327 -4.47 9.96 37.32
N VAL A 328 -3.88 11.09 36.96
CA VAL A 328 -3.34 11.30 35.59
C VAL A 328 -2.19 10.33 35.28
N ASN A 329 -1.40 9.93 36.28
CA ASN A 329 -0.32 8.95 36.09
C ASN A 329 -0.87 7.55 35.77
N TYR A 330 -1.95 7.12 36.44
CA TYR A 330 -2.63 5.87 36.11
C TYR A 330 -3.25 5.91 34.72
N GLY A 331 -3.90 7.03 34.37
CA GLY A 331 -4.40 7.27 33.02
C GLY A 331 -3.30 7.20 31.96
N HIS A 332 -2.16 7.83 32.20
CA HIS A 332 -0.99 7.79 31.33
C HIS A 332 -0.45 6.35 31.14
N ILE A 333 -0.41 5.55 32.21
CA ILE A 333 0.01 4.14 32.11
C ILE A 333 -0.99 3.34 31.29
N LEU A 334 -2.28 3.49 31.54
CA LEU A 334 -3.34 2.77 30.82
C LEU A 334 -3.34 3.12 29.33
N LEU A 335 -3.36 4.41 29.00
CA LEU A 335 -3.38 4.88 27.61
C LEU A 335 -2.12 4.41 26.85
N GLY A 336 -0.94 4.52 27.44
CA GLY A 336 0.30 4.01 26.84
C GLY A 336 0.27 2.50 26.61
N THR A 337 -0.32 1.74 27.54
CA THR A 337 -0.50 0.28 27.43
C THR A 337 -1.44 -0.06 26.27
N VAL A 338 -2.57 0.62 26.14
CA VAL A 338 -3.52 0.42 25.03
C VAL A 338 -2.89 0.78 23.68
N LEU A 339 -2.20 1.92 23.60
CA LEU A 339 -1.56 2.38 22.36
C LEU A 339 -0.52 1.36 21.85
N PHE A 340 0.36 0.88 22.72
CA PHE A 340 1.39 -0.07 22.30
C PHE A 340 0.85 -1.49 22.18
N PHE A 341 0.30 -2.06 23.25
CA PHE A 341 -0.09 -3.48 23.29
C PHE A 341 -1.39 -3.79 22.53
N GLY A 342 -2.29 -2.81 22.40
CA GLY A 342 -3.55 -2.99 21.69
C GLY A 342 -3.48 -2.61 20.21
N LEU A 343 -2.82 -1.50 19.87
CA LEU A 343 -2.97 -0.89 18.54
C LEU A 343 -1.69 -0.91 17.68
N ALA A 344 -0.50 -0.79 18.26
CA ALA A 344 0.73 -0.56 17.48
C ALA A 344 1.03 -1.65 16.46
N LEU A 345 0.98 -2.94 16.86
CA LEU A 345 1.27 -4.05 15.96
C LEU A 345 0.27 -4.10 14.79
N TRP A 346 -1.01 -3.91 15.09
CA TRP A 346 -2.06 -3.89 14.09
C TRP A 346 -1.88 -2.71 13.12
N GLN A 347 -1.62 -1.52 13.64
CA GLN A 347 -1.46 -0.30 12.86
C GLN A 347 -0.26 -0.38 11.90
N VAL A 348 0.87 -0.92 12.37
CA VAL A 348 2.06 -1.11 11.53
C VAL A 348 1.81 -2.17 10.46
N ARG A 349 1.18 -3.30 10.82
CA ARG A 349 0.84 -4.36 9.85
C ARG A 349 -0.13 -3.90 8.77
N THR A 350 -1.18 -3.17 9.14
CA THR A 350 -2.13 -2.63 8.14
C THR A 350 -1.47 -1.59 7.25
N GLY A 351 -0.55 -0.77 7.77
CA GLY A 351 0.23 0.17 6.95
C GLY A 351 1.12 -0.53 5.92
N PHE A 352 1.84 -1.59 6.33
CA PHE A 352 2.58 -2.43 5.39
C PHE A 352 1.67 -3.13 4.37
N GLY A 353 0.46 -3.51 4.79
CA GLY A 353 -0.59 -4.03 3.90
C GLY A 353 -1.04 -3.01 2.85
N GLU A 354 -1.31 -1.77 3.24
CA GLU A 354 -1.66 -0.67 2.32
C GLU A 354 -0.51 -0.33 1.36
N TRP A 355 0.74 -0.41 1.83
CA TRP A 355 1.92 -0.30 0.98
C TRP A 355 2.05 -1.46 -0.01
N GLY A 356 1.34 -2.57 0.21
CA GLY A 356 1.51 -3.80 -0.55
C GLY A 356 2.89 -4.40 -0.36
N TRP A 357 3.45 -4.32 0.85
CA TRP A 357 4.75 -4.88 1.18
C TRP A 357 4.69 -6.41 1.12
N GLN A 358 5.41 -7.00 0.16
CA GLN A 358 5.52 -8.45 -0.01
C GLN A 358 6.81 -8.96 0.63
N ALA A 359 6.91 -8.82 1.95
CA ALA A 359 8.03 -9.39 2.69
C ALA A 359 8.00 -10.92 2.64
N PRO A 360 9.17 -11.58 2.81
CA PRO A 360 9.23 -13.00 3.16
C PRO A 360 8.22 -13.32 4.25
N SER A 361 7.45 -14.40 4.10
CA SER A 361 6.31 -14.71 4.99
C SER A 361 6.71 -14.80 6.46
N PHE A 362 7.96 -15.15 6.77
CA PHE A 362 8.50 -15.17 8.13
C PHE A 362 8.56 -13.78 8.79
N VAL A 363 8.66 -12.69 8.04
CA VAL A 363 8.74 -11.34 8.62
C VAL A 363 7.43 -10.92 9.28
N PRO A 364 6.28 -10.87 8.57
CA PRO A 364 5.01 -10.58 9.21
C PRO A 364 4.61 -11.70 10.16
N ASN A 365 4.87 -12.98 9.88
CA ASN A 365 4.33 -14.09 10.69
C ASN A 365 5.18 -14.47 11.90
N ILE A 366 6.48 -14.18 11.89
CA ILE A 366 7.41 -14.57 12.97
C ILE A 366 8.05 -13.34 13.57
N VAL A 367 8.77 -12.52 12.79
CA VAL A 367 9.59 -11.42 13.33
C VAL A 367 8.73 -10.42 14.12
N PHE A 368 7.63 -9.94 13.53
CA PHE A 368 6.79 -8.95 14.21
C PHE A 368 6.10 -9.50 15.48
N PRO A 369 5.43 -10.68 15.45
CA PRO A 369 4.86 -11.27 16.66
C PRO A 369 5.89 -11.60 17.73
N VAL A 370 7.06 -12.12 17.36
CA VAL A 370 8.11 -12.47 18.32
C VAL A 370 8.68 -11.22 18.97
N LEU A 371 9.03 -10.19 18.19
CA LEU A 371 9.51 -8.91 18.74
C LEU A 371 8.50 -8.33 19.73
N PHE A 372 7.23 -8.28 19.34
CA PHE A 372 6.17 -7.76 20.18
C PHE A 372 5.97 -8.63 21.43
N GLY A 373 5.95 -9.96 21.26
CA GLY A 373 5.81 -10.93 22.35
C GLY A 373 6.95 -10.85 23.36
N VAL A 374 8.19 -10.65 22.93
CA VAL A 374 9.36 -10.44 23.80
C VAL A 374 9.20 -9.16 24.61
N ILE A 375 8.77 -8.05 23.99
CA ILE A 375 8.55 -6.79 24.69
C ILE A 375 7.40 -6.92 25.71
N THR A 376 6.29 -7.58 25.33
CA THR A 376 5.17 -7.86 26.22
C THR A 376 5.61 -8.73 27.40
N ALA A 377 6.34 -9.82 27.15
CA ALA A 377 6.86 -10.69 28.19
C ALA A 377 7.80 -9.94 29.15
N ALA A 378 8.72 -9.12 28.61
CA ALA A 378 9.62 -8.29 29.42
C ALA A 378 8.84 -7.29 30.29
N TRP A 379 7.82 -6.62 29.73
CA TRP A 379 6.99 -5.69 30.49
C TRP A 379 6.21 -6.38 31.62
N LEU A 380 5.66 -7.57 31.35
CA LEU A 380 4.95 -8.40 32.34
C LEU A 380 5.91 -8.91 33.43
N LEU A 381 7.10 -9.40 33.06
CA LEU A 381 8.15 -9.78 34.02
C LEU A 381 8.53 -8.62 34.94
N GLY A 382 8.57 -7.40 34.41
CA GLY A 382 8.79 -6.20 35.19
C GLY A 382 7.71 -5.93 36.26
N MET A 383 6.51 -6.52 36.15
CA MET A 383 5.47 -6.42 37.18
C MET A 383 5.89 -7.09 38.50
N LEU A 384 6.78 -8.08 38.46
CA LEU A 384 7.36 -8.72 39.65
C LEU A 384 8.17 -7.73 40.51
N LEU A 385 8.56 -6.59 39.95
CA LEU A 385 9.30 -5.55 40.66
C LEU A 385 8.38 -4.58 41.42
N ILE A 386 7.06 -4.63 41.22
CA ILE A 386 6.10 -3.71 41.85
C ILE A 386 6.17 -3.75 43.39
N PRO A 387 6.21 -4.90 44.08
CA PRO A 387 6.29 -4.93 45.54
C PRO A 387 7.53 -4.19 46.06
N ARG A 388 8.68 -4.36 45.40
CA ARG A 388 9.93 -3.66 45.73
C ARG A 388 9.82 -2.16 45.48
N GLN A 389 9.17 -1.76 44.38
CA GLN A 389 8.92 -0.35 44.06
C GLN A 389 8.01 0.32 45.08
N ASN A 390 6.94 -0.36 45.51
CA ASN A 390 6.01 0.13 46.52
C ASN A 390 6.70 0.30 47.88
N ARG A 391 7.54 -0.66 48.29
CA ARG A 391 8.30 -0.56 49.54
C ARG A 391 9.23 0.66 49.55
N ARG A 392 10.03 0.85 48.50
CA ARG A 392 10.90 2.03 48.34
C ARG A 392 10.11 3.36 48.30
N ALA A 393 8.91 3.33 47.73
CA ALA A 393 8.03 4.50 47.70
C ALA A 393 7.44 4.83 49.09
N ALA A 394 7.22 3.82 49.93
CA ALA A 394 6.82 4.02 51.33
C ALA A 394 7.99 4.57 52.17
N GLU A 395 9.17 3.95 52.07
CA GLU A 395 10.40 4.38 52.77
C GLU A 395 10.81 5.82 52.41
N SER A 396 10.61 6.25 51.16
CA SER A 396 10.92 7.63 50.75
C SER A 396 9.87 8.64 51.22
N ARG A 397 8.62 8.21 51.43
CA ARG A 397 7.53 9.05 51.93
C ARG A 397 7.63 9.26 53.45
N GLU A 398 8.13 8.27 54.17
CA GLU A 398 8.46 8.36 55.60
C GLU A 398 9.62 9.35 55.87
N LYS A 399 10.51 9.55 54.89
CA LYS A 399 11.63 10.51 54.98
C LYS A 399 11.28 11.95 54.64
N ILE A 400 10.06 12.23 54.16
CA ILE A 400 9.58 13.60 53.97
C ILE A 400 9.06 14.07 55.34
N PRO A 401 9.69 15.05 56.02
CA PRO A 401 9.18 15.55 57.28
C PRO A 401 7.73 16.00 57.07
N SER A 402 6.82 15.48 57.88
CA SER A 402 5.44 15.96 57.92
C SER A 402 5.48 17.48 58.09
N SER A 403 4.77 18.19 57.21
CA SER A 403 4.54 19.62 57.37
C SER A 403 4.11 19.90 58.82
N PRO A 404 4.60 20.96 59.49
CA PRO A 404 4.21 21.31 60.86
C PRO A 404 2.70 21.60 61.05
N TYR A 405 1.92 21.52 59.97
CA TYR A 405 0.49 21.81 59.92
C TYR A 405 -0.40 20.57 59.79
N ASP A 406 0.08 19.37 60.15
CA ASP A 406 -0.79 18.22 60.28
C ASP A 406 -1.48 18.22 61.65
N SER A 407 -2.54 19.03 61.78
CA SER A 407 -3.36 19.14 63.00
C SER A 407 -4.26 17.92 63.25
N SER A 408 -3.98 16.77 62.62
CA SER A 408 -4.77 15.54 62.75
C SER A 408 -4.16 14.51 63.69
N ASN A 409 -3.01 14.80 64.33
CA ASN A 409 -2.44 13.92 65.35
C ASN A 409 -3.16 14.13 66.71
N PRO A 410 -3.94 13.16 67.22
CA PRO A 410 -4.66 13.29 68.49
C PRO A 410 -3.73 13.25 69.72
N TYR A 411 -2.41 13.20 69.53
CA TYR A 411 -1.41 13.13 70.60
C TYR A 411 -0.61 14.42 70.84
N ASP A 412 -0.92 15.53 70.18
CA ASP A 412 -0.30 16.80 70.54
C ASP A 412 -0.95 17.37 71.82
N PRO A 413 -0.18 17.52 72.92
CA PRO A 413 -0.72 18.16 74.12
C PRO A 413 -0.95 19.65 73.83
N PRO A 414 -2.03 20.25 74.37
CA PRO A 414 -2.33 21.65 74.12
C PRO A 414 -1.21 22.54 74.62
N MET A 415 -0.67 23.39 73.73
CA MET A 415 0.25 24.46 74.11
C MET A 415 -0.52 25.50 74.93
N GLY A 416 -0.46 25.35 76.25
CA GLY A 416 -0.97 26.32 77.21
C GLY A 416 -0.27 26.14 78.55
N GLN A 417 0.40 27.21 78.99
CA GLN A 417 1.03 27.42 80.31
C GLN A 417 2.41 26.80 80.52
N ARG A 418 3.44 27.60 80.22
CA ARG A 418 4.52 27.83 81.18
C ARG A 418 4.69 29.33 81.37
N ALA A 419 4.38 29.76 82.59
CA ALA A 419 4.80 31.04 83.16
C ALA A 419 6.31 31.01 83.45
#